data_AF-A0A820GTD0-F1
#
_entry.id   AF-A0A820GTD0-F1
#
_cell.length_a   1.000
_cell.length_b   1.000
_cell.length_c   1.000
_cell.angle_alpha   90.00
_cell.angle_beta   90.00
_cell.angle_gamma   90.00
#
_symmetry.space_group_name_H-M   'P 1'
#
loop_
_entity.id
_entity.type
_entity.pdbx_description
1 polymer ?
#
loop_
_entity_poly.entity_id
_entity_poly.type
_entity_poly.pdbx_seq_one_letter_code
_entity_poly.pdbx_strand_id
1 'polypeptide(L)'
;MHDADFPVDIQWTDIDTMDSHLDFTYDNKTFHGLPELIRTMKAEGKHYVNIIDPGISSTQPPGTYPPYDEGLKQGIFITKYNSTEPIVGEVWPGPTVFPDFTNPKTVEWWTKLLGAYHEIIPVDGMWIVSVL
;
A
#
# COMPACT_ATOMS: atom_id res chain seq x y z
N MET A 1 -25.52 5.78 6.28
CA MET A 1 -25.10 5.50 7.67
C MET A 1 -25.34 6.72 8.53
N HIS A 2 -24.66 7.84 8.26
CA HIS A 2 -24.84 9.10 9.00
C HIS A 2 -26.31 9.58 9.05
N ASP A 3 -26.96 9.80 7.90
CA ASP A 3 -28.33 10.34 7.85
C ASP A 3 -29.41 9.40 8.42
N ALA A 4 -29.04 8.14 8.65
CA ALA A 4 -29.91 7.13 9.24
C ALA A 4 -29.56 6.83 10.71
N ASP A 5 -28.70 7.66 11.32
CA ASP A 5 -28.21 7.54 12.70
C ASP A 5 -27.60 6.16 13.03
N PHE A 6 -26.96 5.51 12.04
CA PHE A 6 -26.18 4.30 12.30
C PHE A 6 -24.75 4.67 12.73
N PRO A 7 -24.27 4.16 13.87
CA PRO A 7 -22.93 4.45 14.35
C PRO A 7 -21.88 3.82 13.43
N VAL A 8 -20.87 4.62 13.05
CA VAL A 8 -19.72 4.20 12.26
C VAL A 8 -18.48 4.96 12.74
N ASP A 9 -17.55 4.24 13.36
CA ASP A 9 -16.28 4.80 13.84
C ASP A 9 -15.20 4.79 12.76
N ILE A 10 -15.18 3.76 11.91
CA ILE A 10 -14.07 3.53 10.97
C ILE A 10 -14.60 3.26 9.57
N GLN A 11 -14.13 4.05 8.60
CA GLN A 11 -14.31 3.74 7.18
C GLN A 11 -13.11 2.94 6.69
N TRP A 12 -13.40 1.85 5.99
CA TRP A 12 -12.39 0.99 5.37
C TRP A 12 -12.47 1.13 3.86
N THR A 13 -11.33 1.02 3.18
CA THR A 13 -11.29 0.95 1.72
C THR A 13 -10.38 -0.15 1.24
N ASP A 14 -10.82 -0.83 0.21
CA ASP A 14 -10.11 -1.89 -0.49
C ASP A 14 -9.20 -1.31 -1.61
N ILE A 15 -8.64 -2.20 -2.43
CA ILE A 15 -7.64 -1.93 -3.47
C ILE A 15 -8.10 -0.93 -4.53
N ASP A 16 -9.41 -0.72 -4.67
CA ASP A 16 -9.99 0.23 -5.63
C ASP A 16 -9.42 1.64 -5.47
N THR A 17 -9.02 2.02 -4.25
CA THR A 17 -8.46 3.34 -3.98
C THR A 17 -7.08 3.58 -4.59
N MET A 18 -6.35 2.52 -4.94
CA MET A 18 -4.97 2.59 -5.43
C MET A 18 -4.90 2.93 -6.93
N ASP A 19 -3.83 3.59 -7.37
CA ASP A 19 -3.58 3.75 -8.81
C ASP A 19 -3.14 2.40 -9.37
N SER A 20 -3.99 1.80 -10.21
CA SER A 20 -3.69 0.53 -10.89
C SER A 20 -3.34 -0.61 -9.92
N HIS A 21 -3.96 -0.62 -8.73
CA HIS A 21 -3.69 -1.57 -7.63
C HIS A 21 -2.25 -1.57 -7.11
N LEU A 22 -1.52 -0.46 -7.29
CA LEU A 22 -0.16 -0.31 -6.77
C LEU A 22 -0.20 0.18 -5.33
N ASP A 23 0.37 -0.60 -4.42
CA ASP A 23 0.54 -0.19 -3.02
C ASP A 23 1.22 1.19 -2.91
N PHE A 24 0.89 1.91 -1.83
CA PHE A 24 1.43 3.25 -1.54
C PHE A 24 1.08 4.32 -2.58
N THR A 25 0.05 4.08 -3.39
CA THR A 25 -0.52 5.07 -4.33
C THR A 25 -2.00 5.29 -4.05
N TYR A 26 -2.60 6.28 -4.72
CA TYR A 26 -4.06 6.40 -4.80
C TYR A 26 -4.48 6.93 -6.18
N ASP A 27 -5.60 6.45 -6.71
CA ASP A 27 -6.13 6.92 -7.98
C ASP A 27 -6.81 8.29 -7.80
N ASN A 28 -6.06 9.37 -8.04
CA ASN A 28 -6.58 10.73 -7.95
C ASN A 28 -7.60 11.10 -9.05
N LYS A 29 -7.87 10.23 -10.03
CA LYS A 29 -8.96 10.46 -11.00
C LYS A 29 -10.29 10.01 -10.42
N THR A 30 -10.35 8.77 -9.96
CA THR A 30 -11.58 8.18 -9.39
C THR A 30 -11.82 8.68 -7.96
N PHE A 31 -10.77 8.73 -7.15
CA PHE A 31 -10.79 9.12 -5.74
C PHE A 31 -10.23 10.53 -5.51
N HIS A 32 -10.55 11.45 -6.43
CA HIS A 32 -10.19 12.86 -6.27
C HIS A 32 -10.73 13.42 -4.93
N GLY A 33 -9.89 14.14 -4.19
CA GLY A 33 -10.27 14.73 -2.89
C GLY A 33 -10.37 13.73 -1.73
N LEU A 34 -9.97 12.47 -1.92
CA LEU A 34 -9.93 11.47 -0.86
C LEU A 34 -9.12 11.93 0.38
N PRO A 35 -7.92 12.55 0.25
CA PRO A 35 -7.21 13.07 1.42
C PRO A 35 -8.03 14.08 2.24
N GLU A 36 -8.73 15.01 1.58
CA GLU A 36 -9.56 16.04 2.22
C GLU A 36 -10.80 15.43 2.89
N LEU A 37 -11.42 14.44 2.25
CA LEU A 37 -12.53 13.69 2.83
C LEU A 37 -12.09 12.98 4.12
N ILE A 38 -10.96 12.29 4.11
CA ILE A 38 -10.42 11.60 5.28
C ILE A 38 -10.13 12.60 6.40
N ARG A 39 -9.50 13.74 6.11
CA ARG A 39 -9.26 14.80 7.12
C ARG A 39 -10.58 15.31 7.73
N THR A 40 -11.62 15.47 6.92
CA THR A 40 -12.95 15.89 7.38
C THR A 40 -13.56 14.84 8.31
N MET A 41 -13.56 13.57 7.91
CA MET A 41 -14.02 12.46 8.75
C MET A 41 -13.25 12.38 10.08
N LYS A 42 -11.93 12.57 10.06
CA LYS A 42 -11.10 12.57 11.27
C LYS A 42 -11.42 13.74 12.20
N ALA A 43 -11.73 14.92 11.66
CA ALA A 43 -12.18 16.06 12.45
C ALA A 43 -13.53 15.80 13.17
N GLU A 44 -14.34 14.89 12.62
CA GLU A 44 -15.59 14.40 13.24
C GLU A 44 -15.37 13.23 14.22
N GLY A 45 -14.11 12.85 14.49
CA GLY A 45 -13.78 11.76 15.42
C GLY A 45 -13.85 10.36 14.80
N LYS A 46 -13.93 10.24 13.47
CA LYS A 46 -13.87 8.95 12.75
C LYS A 46 -12.44 8.60 12.38
N HIS A 47 -12.20 7.34 12.09
CA HIS A 47 -10.92 6.82 11.63
C HIS A 47 -11.02 6.24 10.23
N TYR A 48 -9.86 6.10 9.58
CA TYR A 48 -9.77 5.57 8.22
C TYR A 48 -8.70 4.46 8.14
N VAL A 49 -9.09 3.32 7.57
CA VAL A 49 -8.19 2.17 7.34
C VAL A 49 -8.14 1.86 5.86
N ASN A 50 -6.93 1.75 5.32
CA ASN A 50 -6.69 1.36 3.93
C ASN A 50 -6.02 -0.01 3.88
N ILE A 51 -6.39 -0.82 2.89
CA ILE A 51 -5.71 -2.08 2.59
C ILE A 51 -4.29 -1.83 2.09
N ILE A 52 -3.35 -2.71 2.43
CA ILE A 52 -2.02 -2.75 1.83
C ILE A 52 -1.66 -4.22 1.59
N ASP A 53 -1.23 -4.54 0.38
CA ASP A 53 -0.80 -5.89 0.01
C ASP A 53 0.70 -6.08 0.32
N PRO A 54 1.16 -7.32 0.55
CA PRO A 54 2.58 -7.59 0.69
C PRO A 54 3.31 -7.62 -0.67
N GLY A 55 2.57 -7.66 -1.78
CA GLY A 55 3.12 -7.86 -3.11
C GLY A 55 3.39 -6.54 -3.83
N ILE A 56 4.65 -6.30 -4.22
CA ILE A 56 5.05 -5.09 -4.97
C ILE A 56 5.12 -5.37 -6.47
N SER A 57 4.31 -4.67 -7.27
CA SER A 57 4.36 -4.75 -8.74
C SER A 57 5.78 -4.51 -9.26
N SER A 58 6.20 -5.31 -10.24
CA SER A 58 7.57 -5.31 -10.76
C SER A 58 7.65 -4.87 -12.23
N THR A 59 6.62 -4.19 -12.74
CA THR A 59 6.45 -3.93 -14.18
C THR A 59 6.56 -2.46 -14.56
N GLN A 60 6.58 -1.56 -13.59
CA GLN A 60 6.68 -0.13 -13.84
C GLN A 60 8.06 0.23 -14.41
N PRO A 61 8.16 1.30 -15.24
CA PRO A 61 9.43 1.80 -15.71
C PRO A 61 10.42 2.11 -14.56
N PRO A 62 11.74 1.89 -14.74
CA PRO A 62 12.70 2.21 -13.70
C PRO A 62 12.62 3.66 -13.23
N GLY A 63 12.56 3.86 -11.91
CA GLY A 63 12.49 5.17 -11.28
C GLY A 63 11.09 5.78 -11.20
N THR A 64 10.04 5.04 -11.58
CA THR A 64 8.64 5.52 -11.47
C THR A 64 7.86 4.87 -10.35
N TYR A 65 8.37 3.81 -9.71
CA TYR A 65 7.67 3.12 -8.63
C TYR A 65 8.63 2.82 -7.48
N PRO A 66 8.81 3.79 -6.55
CA PRO A 66 9.77 3.69 -5.45
C PRO A 66 9.68 2.42 -4.61
N PRO A 67 8.49 1.85 -4.30
CA PRO A 67 8.43 0.57 -3.60
C PRO A 67 9.26 -0.53 -4.28
N TYR A 68 9.16 -0.65 -5.61
CA TYR A 68 9.94 -1.62 -6.37
C TYR A 68 11.40 -1.20 -6.52
N ASP A 69 11.65 0.02 -6.98
CA ASP A 69 13.00 0.51 -7.31
C ASP A 69 13.94 0.47 -6.09
N GLU A 70 13.47 0.98 -4.95
CA GLU A 70 14.27 1.01 -3.71
C GLU A 70 14.39 -0.37 -3.07
N GLY A 71 13.37 -1.22 -3.20
CA GLY A 71 13.41 -2.59 -2.71
C GLY A 71 14.42 -3.44 -3.48
N LEU A 72 14.46 -3.28 -4.80
CA LEU A 72 15.39 -3.99 -5.69
C LEU A 72 16.84 -3.55 -5.38
N LYS A 73 17.07 -2.25 -5.23
CA LYS A 73 18.38 -1.68 -4.88
C LYS A 73 18.90 -2.18 -3.53
N GLN A 74 18.02 -2.42 -2.56
CA GLN A 74 18.39 -2.91 -1.24
C GLN A 74 18.53 -4.44 -1.16
N GLY A 75 18.07 -5.17 -2.19
CA GLY A 75 18.10 -6.63 -2.22
C GLY A 75 17.22 -7.25 -1.14
N ILE A 76 16.03 -6.68 -0.91
CA ILE A 76 15.11 -7.11 0.16
C ILE A 76 14.01 -8.06 -0.30
N PHE A 77 13.86 -8.31 -1.60
CA PHE A 77 12.85 -9.24 -2.10
C PHE A 77 13.29 -10.70 -1.90
N ILE A 78 12.32 -11.58 -1.67
CA ILE A 78 12.51 -13.03 -1.68
C ILE A 78 13.07 -13.43 -3.05
N THR A 79 14.17 -14.18 -3.06
CA THR A 79 14.84 -14.58 -4.30
C THR A 79 14.58 -16.04 -4.67
N LYS A 80 14.86 -16.37 -5.93
CA LYS A 80 14.90 -17.76 -6.39
C LYS A 80 16.02 -18.52 -5.69
N TYR A 81 15.87 -19.83 -5.54
CA TYR A 81 16.87 -20.69 -4.93
C TYR A 81 18.25 -20.51 -5.60
N ASN A 82 19.27 -20.24 -4.78
CA ASN A 82 20.65 -20.03 -5.23
C ASN A 82 20.81 -18.92 -6.29
N SER A 83 20.00 -17.85 -6.21
CA SER A 83 20.04 -16.69 -7.08
C SER A 83 19.85 -15.39 -6.29
N THR A 84 20.30 -14.27 -6.86
CA THR A 84 19.99 -12.91 -6.37
C THR A 84 18.76 -12.31 -7.08
N GLU A 85 18.18 -13.04 -8.04
CA GLU A 85 17.00 -12.60 -8.77
C GLU A 85 15.74 -12.80 -7.91
N PRO A 86 14.89 -11.78 -7.75
CA PRO A 86 13.60 -11.91 -7.06
C PRO A 86 12.73 -13.02 -7.66
N ILE A 87 11.96 -13.70 -6.81
CA ILE A 87 10.85 -14.52 -7.29
C ILE A 87 9.71 -13.61 -7.75
N VAL A 88 9.12 -13.91 -8.90
CA VAL A 88 7.98 -13.16 -9.45
C VAL A 88 6.75 -14.05 -9.38
N GLY A 89 5.72 -13.58 -8.69
CA GLY A 89 4.36 -14.14 -8.71
C GLY A 89 3.40 -13.21 -9.46
N GLU A 90 2.11 -13.41 -9.26
CA GLU A 90 1.05 -12.60 -9.86
C GLU A 90 -0.05 -12.32 -8.83
N VAL A 91 -0.40 -11.05 -8.65
CA VAL A 91 -1.48 -10.56 -7.76
C VAL A 91 -2.19 -9.37 -8.44
N TRP A 92 -2.93 -8.53 -7.71
CA TRP A 92 -3.79 -7.48 -8.27
C TRP A 92 -3.12 -6.54 -9.29
N PRO A 93 -1.89 -6.03 -9.08
CA PRO A 93 -1.20 -5.21 -10.08
C PRO A 93 -0.46 -6.04 -11.16
N GLY A 94 -0.70 -7.34 -11.26
CA GLY A 94 -0.04 -8.26 -12.17
C GLY A 94 1.28 -8.82 -11.62
N PRO A 95 2.34 -8.96 -12.44
CA PRO A 95 3.62 -9.51 -12.03
C PRO A 95 4.23 -8.76 -10.85
N THR A 96 4.58 -9.49 -9.81
CA THR A 96 4.83 -8.95 -8.48
C THR A 96 5.95 -9.67 -7.76
N VAL A 97 6.77 -8.94 -7.01
CA VAL A 97 7.82 -9.46 -6.12
C VAL A 97 7.41 -9.32 -4.65
N PHE A 98 7.99 -10.14 -3.79
CA PHE A 98 7.59 -10.25 -2.39
C PHE A 98 8.72 -9.79 -1.47
N PRO A 99 8.55 -8.73 -0.66
CA PRO A 99 9.52 -8.34 0.35
C PRO A 99 9.71 -9.45 1.40
N ASP A 100 10.96 -9.72 1.75
CA ASP A 100 11.30 -10.63 2.83
C ASP A 100 11.23 -9.91 4.17
N PHE A 101 10.10 -10.03 4.87
CA PHE A 101 9.92 -9.40 6.19
C PHE A 101 10.76 -10.03 7.31
N THR A 102 11.53 -11.10 7.05
CA THR A 102 12.55 -11.60 7.99
C THR A 102 13.87 -10.81 7.91
N ASN A 103 14.07 -10.07 6.82
CA ASN A 103 15.20 -9.17 6.64
C ASN A 103 14.93 -7.82 7.32
N PRO A 104 15.77 -7.35 8.26
CA PRO A 104 15.53 -6.10 8.99
C PRO A 104 15.49 -4.87 8.08
N LYS A 105 16.20 -4.87 6.94
CA LYS A 105 16.14 -3.76 5.98
C LYS A 105 14.75 -3.61 5.35
N THR A 106 14.00 -4.71 5.24
CA THR A 106 12.62 -4.68 4.75
C THR A 106 11.73 -3.90 5.71
N VAL A 107 11.92 -4.04 7.01
CA VAL A 107 11.14 -3.30 8.02
C VAL A 107 11.41 -1.80 7.92
N GLU A 108 12.68 -1.39 7.74
CA GLU A 108 13.06 0.01 7.55
C GLU A 108 12.46 0.59 6.25
N TRP A 109 12.57 -0.15 5.15
CA TRP A 109 11.99 0.22 3.86
C TRP A 109 10.46 0.35 3.93
N TRP A 110 9.78 -0.62 4.54
CA TRP A 110 8.32 -0.63 4.70
C TRP A 110 7.83 0.54 5.55
N THR A 111 8.48 0.78 6.69
CA THR A 111 8.14 1.90 7.59
C THR A 111 8.31 3.25 6.90
N LYS A 112 9.35 3.40 6.07
CA LYS A 112 9.58 4.62 5.29
C LYS A 112 8.48 4.84 4.25
N LEU A 113 8.07 3.79 3.52
CA LEU A 113 6.98 3.88 2.55
C LEU A 113 5.66 4.23 3.23
N LEU A 114 5.37 3.63 4.37
CA LEU A 114 4.18 3.95 5.16
C LEU A 114 4.19 5.39 5.66
N GLY A 115 5.33 5.89 6.14
CA GLY A 115 5.46 7.29 6.53
C GLY A 115 5.18 8.23 5.35
N ALA A 116 5.77 7.97 4.19
CA ALA A 116 5.54 8.76 2.99
C ALA A 116 4.08 8.69 2.51
N TYR A 117 3.46 7.50 2.56
CA TYR A 117 2.07 7.31 2.18
C TYR A 117 1.11 8.02 3.16
N HIS A 118 1.40 7.97 4.46
CA HIS A 118 0.60 8.65 5.49
C HIS A 118 0.55 10.18 5.31
N GLU A 119 1.63 10.79 4.80
CA GLU A 119 1.64 12.22 4.46
C GLU A 119 0.68 12.56 3.29
N ILE A 120 0.38 11.58 2.43
CA ILE A 120 -0.54 11.73 1.29
C ILE A 120 -1.97 11.37 1.71
N ILE A 121 -2.15 10.17 2.27
CA ILE A 121 -3.41 9.60 2.74
C ILE A 121 -3.30 9.39 4.25
N PRO A 122 -3.97 10.20 5.10
CA PRO A 122 -3.76 10.20 6.55
C PRO A 122 -4.49 9.04 7.25
N VAL A 123 -4.06 7.81 6.95
CA VAL A 123 -4.58 6.55 7.51
C VAL A 123 -4.40 6.47 9.03
N ASP A 124 -5.33 5.82 9.72
CA ASP A 124 -5.25 5.47 11.16
C ASP A 124 -4.82 4.02 11.39
N GLY A 125 -4.88 3.20 10.34
CA GLY A 125 -4.50 1.80 10.40
C GLY A 125 -4.36 1.22 9.01
N MET A 126 -3.74 0.04 8.95
CA MET A 126 -3.58 -0.73 7.73
C MET A 126 -4.27 -2.06 7.86
N TRP A 127 -5.01 -2.43 6.83
CA TRP A 127 -5.51 -3.77 6.65
C TRP A 127 -4.52 -4.55 5.79
N ILE A 128 -3.63 -5.30 6.44
CA ILE A 128 -2.66 -6.14 5.71
C ILE A 128 -3.34 -7.46 5.39
N VAL A 129 -3.50 -7.76 4.10
CA VAL A 129 -4.13 -9.02 3.65
C VAL A 129 -3.12 -10.03 3.17
N SER A 130 -3.54 -11.29 3.19
CA SER A 130 -2.84 -12.39 2.53
C SER A 130 -3.51 -12.68 1.21
N VAL A 131 -2.72 -12.76 0.16
CA VAL A 131 -3.13 -13.21 -1.17
C VAL A 131 -2.86 -14.72 -1.22
N LEU A 132 -3.83 -15.51 -0.75
CA LEU A 132 -3.90 -16.97 -0.88
C LEU A 132 -5.20 -17.35 -1.58
#